data_AF-F8CNS2-F1
#
_entry.id   AF-F8CNS2-F1
#
_cell.length_a   1.000
_cell.length_b   1.000
_cell.length_c   1.000
_cell.angle_alpha   90.00
_cell.angle_beta   90.00
_cell.angle_gamma   90.00
#
_symmetry.space_group_name_H-M   'P 1'
#
loop_
_entity.id
_entity.type
_entity.pdbx_description
1 polymer ?
#
loop_
_entity_poly.entity_id
_entity_poly.type
_entity_poly.pdbx_seq_one_letter_code
_entity_poly.pdbx_strand_id
1 'polypeptide(L)'
;MRTKLWWAVVLVACACGGAVKTGDDVPLKQEGLSLAASPRGSRGSFAHQGEKVTFSSRQVEPGVFRLEVRLRGLTLTGLMEPASGVSTLDGFAEANGADAQMGAADRALLTALYRELNAALPAGDAAAPEAMYLRRAVSVWSQYPDTVALRRAVMGEKGRGYTMLCSYARCNGRNTGSCGGVYNWYAHAAHDCDRGGFDWPGNQQLAQLGDHYSCNGDEFFLAGGTWLCGSPDHWHRPKVVGNCFGRCGSDCGGDTQYTVDATHHDSCVRNGHILVSGWCNDQFVAAVDDELFAPNCY
;
A
#
# COMPACT_ATOMS: atom_id res chain seq x y z
N MET A 1 -5.70 -46.16 -0.43
CA MET A 1 -4.70 -45.48 -1.29
C MET A 1 -5.41 -44.69 -2.37
N ARG A 2 -5.48 -43.37 -2.24
CA ARG A 2 -5.99 -42.46 -3.28
C ARG A 2 -5.06 -41.25 -3.32
N THR A 3 -4.18 -41.24 -4.31
CA THR A 3 -3.28 -40.13 -4.64
C THR A 3 -4.11 -38.98 -5.20
N LYS A 4 -4.04 -37.80 -4.55
CA LYS A 4 -4.61 -36.57 -5.08
C LYS A 4 -3.51 -35.83 -5.86
N LEU A 5 -3.74 -35.67 -7.16
CA LEU A 5 -2.95 -34.86 -8.09
C LEU A 5 -3.04 -33.38 -7.67
N TRP A 6 -1.91 -32.70 -7.52
CA TRP A 6 -1.83 -31.26 -7.32
C TRP A 6 -1.64 -30.61 -8.70
N TRP A 7 -2.46 -29.61 -9.02
CA TRP A 7 -2.32 -28.81 -10.23
C TRP A 7 -1.34 -27.67 -9.96
N ALA A 8 -0.25 -27.62 -10.72
CA ALA A 8 0.58 -26.43 -10.87
C ALA A 8 0.08 -25.68 -12.11
N VAL A 9 -0.38 -24.45 -11.94
CA VAL A 9 -0.70 -23.56 -13.06
C VAL A 9 0.55 -22.73 -13.36
N VAL A 10 1.18 -23.01 -14.50
CA VAL A 10 2.24 -22.18 -15.08
C VAL A 10 1.61 -21.47 -16.27
N LEU A 11 1.33 -20.18 -16.12
CA LEU A 11 0.89 -19.32 -17.22
C LEU A 11 2.14 -18.82 -17.97
N VAL A 12 2.43 -19.45 -19.11
CA VAL A 12 3.36 -18.93 -20.12
C VAL A 12 2.51 -18.39 -21.27
N ALA A 13 2.48 -17.07 -21.43
CA ALA A 13 1.92 -16.45 -22.62
C ALA A 13 2.95 -16.57 -23.77
N CYS A 14 2.70 -17.48 -24.72
CA CYS A 14 3.43 -17.56 -25.98
C CYS A 14 2.76 -16.65 -27.03
N ALA A 15 3.49 -15.67 -27.53
CA ALA A 15 3.20 -15.01 -28.80
C ALA A 15 3.91 -15.76 -29.93
N CYS A 16 3.15 -16.23 -30.93
CA CYS A 16 3.69 -16.78 -32.17
C CYS A 16 3.87 -15.66 -33.21
N GLY A 17 5.10 -15.45 -33.68
CA GLY A 17 5.44 -14.64 -34.85
C GLY A 17 6.86 -14.99 -35.29
N GLY A 18 7.01 -15.55 -36.49
CA GLY A 18 8.26 -16.16 -36.96
C GLY A 18 9.26 -15.23 -37.65
N ALA A 19 10.54 -15.64 -37.55
CA ALA A 19 11.76 -15.29 -38.30
C ALA A 19 12.26 -13.82 -38.18
N VAL A 20 13.48 -13.54 -37.70
CA VAL A 20 14.80 -13.77 -38.35
C VAL A 20 15.90 -13.86 -37.28
N LYS A 21 16.87 -14.78 -37.48
CA LYS A 21 18.10 -14.86 -36.67
C LYS A 21 19.11 -13.81 -37.13
N THR A 22 19.36 -12.79 -36.32
CA THR A 22 20.54 -11.93 -36.45
C THR A 22 20.99 -11.44 -35.08
N GLY A 23 22.19 -11.86 -34.68
CA GLY A 23 23.16 -11.08 -33.89
C GLY A 23 22.80 -10.75 -32.44
N ASP A 24 23.55 -11.33 -31.51
CA ASP A 24 23.70 -10.92 -30.10
C ASP A 24 22.39 -10.61 -29.36
N ASP A 25 21.64 -11.68 -29.03
CA ASP A 25 20.62 -11.64 -27.98
C ASP A 25 21.30 -11.33 -26.63
N VAL A 26 21.47 -10.04 -26.34
CA VAL A 26 21.45 -9.60 -24.93
C VAL A 26 20.10 -10.08 -24.40
N PRO A 27 20.05 -10.97 -23.39
CA PRO A 27 18.79 -11.44 -22.87
C PRO A 27 17.97 -10.21 -22.48
N LEU A 28 16.87 -9.96 -23.20
CA LEU A 28 15.90 -8.95 -22.81
C LEU A 28 15.53 -9.28 -21.36
N LYS A 29 15.91 -8.40 -20.43
CA LYS A 29 15.55 -8.55 -19.02
C LYS A 29 14.04 -8.73 -18.98
N GLN A 30 13.60 -9.89 -18.52
CA GLN A 30 12.18 -10.21 -18.45
C GLN A 30 11.56 -9.30 -17.40
N GLU A 31 10.86 -8.26 -17.87
CA GLU A 31 10.15 -7.29 -17.04
C GLU A 31 8.94 -7.95 -16.37
N GLY A 32 8.53 -7.41 -15.22
CA GLY A 32 7.34 -7.85 -14.48
C GLY A 32 7.62 -8.75 -13.28
N LEU A 33 6.53 -9.26 -12.69
CA LEU A 33 6.53 -10.02 -11.45
C LEU A 33 6.67 -11.54 -11.71
N SER A 34 7.64 -12.15 -11.03
CA SER A 34 7.72 -13.60 -10.87
C SER A 34 7.47 -13.96 -9.41
N LEU A 35 6.32 -14.55 -9.12
CA LEU A 35 5.85 -14.84 -7.76
C LEU A 35 5.57 -16.34 -7.57
N ALA A 36 6.13 -16.91 -6.52
CA ALA A 36 5.74 -18.21 -6.00
C ALA A 36 5.15 -18.02 -4.60
N ALA A 37 3.84 -18.20 -4.46
CA ALA A 37 3.12 -18.11 -3.20
C ALA A 37 2.59 -19.48 -2.78
N SER A 38 2.78 -19.83 -1.51
CA SER A 38 2.29 -21.07 -0.91
C SER A 38 2.01 -20.85 0.58
N PRO A 39 1.27 -21.76 1.25
CA PRO A 39 1.09 -21.69 2.70
C PRO A 39 2.38 -21.82 3.53
N ARG A 40 3.54 -22.09 2.90
CA ARG A 40 4.85 -22.15 3.57
C ARG A 40 5.69 -20.90 3.35
N GLY A 41 5.20 -19.96 2.54
CA GLY A 41 5.95 -18.76 2.17
C GLY A 41 5.65 -18.25 0.77
N SER A 42 5.95 -16.97 0.60
CA SER A 42 5.89 -16.22 -0.65
C SER A 42 7.29 -15.76 -1.01
N ARG A 43 7.72 -15.96 -2.25
CA ARG A 43 9.04 -15.52 -2.72
C ARG A 43 9.00 -15.17 -4.19
N GLY A 44 9.93 -14.35 -4.63
CA GLY A 44 9.97 -13.96 -6.02
C GLY A 44 10.98 -12.90 -6.36
N SER A 45 10.83 -12.40 -7.58
CA SER A 45 11.55 -11.26 -8.08
C SER A 45 10.65 -10.40 -8.94
N PHE A 46 10.96 -9.13 -9.01
CA PHE A 46 10.31 -8.16 -9.86
C PHE A 46 11.37 -7.38 -10.63
N ALA A 47 11.17 -7.22 -11.93
CA ALA A 47 12.01 -6.38 -12.76
C ALA A 47 11.19 -5.22 -13.33
N HIS A 48 11.71 -4.01 -13.21
CA HIS A 48 11.07 -2.80 -13.71
C HIS A 48 12.12 -1.82 -14.21
N GLN A 49 12.04 -1.42 -15.48
CA GLN A 49 12.95 -0.45 -16.10
C GLN A 49 14.44 -0.83 -15.91
N GLY A 50 14.74 -2.13 -16.02
CA GLY A 50 16.11 -2.63 -15.83
C GLY A 50 16.57 -2.75 -14.37
N GLU A 51 15.80 -2.27 -13.39
CA GLU A 51 16.02 -2.51 -11.97
C GLU A 51 15.44 -3.85 -11.52
N LYS A 52 15.98 -4.42 -10.46
CA LYS A 52 15.52 -5.71 -9.92
C LYS A 52 15.26 -5.62 -8.43
N VAL A 53 14.13 -6.19 -8.02
CA VAL A 53 13.79 -6.49 -6.64
C VAL A 53 13.77 -8.01 -6.46
N THR A 54 14.28 -8.49 -5.34
CA THR A 54 14.02 -9.87 -4.86
C THR A 54 13.35 -9.82 -3.52
N PHE A 55 12.40 -10.70 -3.28
CA PHE A 55 11.64 -10.68 -2.03
C PHE A 55 11.33 -12.07 -1.52
N SER A 56 11.13 -12.16 -0.21
CA SER A 56 10.64 -13.36 0.46
C SER A 56 9.84 -13.02 1.70
N SER A 57 8.92 -13.90 2.03
CA SER A 57 8.13 -13.90 3.25
C SER A 57 7.91 -15.35 3.67
N ARG A 58 8.19 -15.64 4.93
CA ARG A 58 8.05 -16.99 5.48
C ARG A 58 7.65 -16.94 6.94
N GLN A 59 6.87 -17.91 7.35
CA GLN A 59 6.67 -18.18 8.77
C GLN A 59 7.97 -18.75 9.37
N VAL A 60 8.47 -18.12 10.43
CA VAL A 60 9.69 -18.54 11.14
C VAL A 60 9.38 -19.23 12.47
N GLU A 61 8.25 -18.86 13.08
CA GLU A 61 7.65 -19.51 14.24
C GLU A 61 6.12 -19.48 14.06
N PRO A 62 5.32 -20.31 14.76
CA PRO A 62 3.87 -20.28 14.63
C PRO A 62 3.30 -18.87 14.84
N GLY A 63 2.71 -18.31 13.78
CA GLY A 63 2.16 -16.96 13.78
C GLY A 63 3.18 -15.82 13.66
N VAL A 64 4.47 -16.11 13.49
CA VAL A 64 5.54 -15.11 13.32
C VAL A 64 6.09 -15.16 11.90
N PHE A 65 6.08 -14.03 11.21
CA PHE A 65 6.46 -13.96 9.79
C PHE A 65 7.67 -13.07 9.59
N ARG A 66 8.71 -13.59 8.92
CA ARG A 66 9.88 -12.81 8.50
C ARG A 66 9.76 -12.44 7.04
N LEU A 67 9.96 -11.15 6.76
CA LEU A 67 9.91 -10.54 5.45
C LEU A 67 11.31 -10.04 5.09
N GLU A 68 11.68 -10.14 3.81
CA GLU A 68 12.91 -9.60 3.27
C GLU A 68 12.66 -9.10 1.85
N VAL A 69 13.07 -7.87 1.55
CA VAL A 69 13.02 -7.27 0.21
C VAL A 69 14.37 -6.64 -0.07
N ARG A 70 14.97 -6.97 -1.21
CA ARG A 70 16.27 -6.43 -1.64
C ARG A 70 16.13 -5.70 -2.95
N LEU A 71 16.64 -4.48 -2.99
CA LEU A 71 16.60 -3.61 -4.16
C LEU A 71 17.75 -2.62 -4.10
N ARG A 72 18.39 -2.30 -5.23
CA ARG A 72 19.32 -1.16 -5.36
C ARG A 72 20.40 -1.05 -4.26
N GLY A 73 20.91 -2.19 -3.78
CA GLY A 73 21.91 -2.25 -2.71
C GLY A 73 21.36 -2.02 -1.29
N LEU A 74 20.04 -2.04 -1.13
CA LEU A 74 19.32 -2.01 0.14
C LEU A 74 18.74 -3.39 0.45
N THR A 75 18.78 -3.76 1.72
CA THR A 75 17.99 -4.85 2.28
C THR A 75 16.99 -4.28 3.27
N LEU A 76 15.72 -4.51 3.00
CA LEU A 76 14.59 -4.20 3.87
C LEU A 76 14.14 -5.48 4.56
N THR A 77 13.95 -5.45 5.87
CA THR A 77 13.54 -6.61 6.65
C THR A 77 12.35 -6.29 7.52
N GLY A 78 11.44 -7.26 7.63
CA GLY A 78 10.27 -7.17 8.48
C GLY A 78 10.15 -8.38 9.39
N LEU A 79 9.66 -8.17 10.62
CA LEU A 79 9.19 -9.24 11.48
C LEU A 79 7.77 -8.91 11.92
N MET A 80 6.83 -9.80 11.65
CA MET A 80 5.41 -9.62 12.00
C MET A 80 5.01 -10.63 13.07
N GLU A 81 4.50 -10.15 14.19
CA GLU A 81 3.95 -10.94 15.29
C GLU A 81 2.52 -10.46 15.63
N PRO A 82 1.53 -10.73 14.76
CA PRO A 82 0.17 -10.21 14.88
C PRO A 82 -0.58 -10.65 16.14
N ALA A 83 -0.23 -11.79 16.73
CA ALA A 83 -0.80 -12.25 18.00
C ALA A 83 -0.48 -11.24 19.11
N SER A 84 0.81 -10.91 19.24
CA SER A 84 1.34 -9.93 20.18
C SER A 84 1.07 -8.48 19.75
N GLY A 85 0.66 -8.26 18.50
CA GLY A 85 0.47 -6.92 17.94
C GLY A 85 1.79 -6.18 17.80
N VAL A 86 2.87 -6.88 17.50
CA VAL A 86 4.21 -6.30 17.39
C VAL A 86 4.74 -6.55 15.98
N SER A 87 5.39 -5.55 15.41
CA SER A 87 6.23 -5.76 14.24
C SER A 87 7.48 -4.92 14.28
N THR A 88 8.48 -5.31 13.50
CA THR A 88 9.64 -4.48 13.22
C THR A 88 9.77 -4.33 11.72
N LEU A 89 10.11 -3.12 11.28
CA LEU A 89 10.54 -2.82 9.92
C LEU A 89 11.94 -2.21 10.01
N ASP A 90 12.85 -2.65 9.16
CA ASP A 90 14.23 -2.16 9.12
C ASP A 90 14.72 -2.06 7.67
N GLY A 91 15.69 -1.18 7.44
CA GLY A 91 16.30 -0.97 6.12
C GLY A 91 17.75 -0.53 6.23
N PHE A 92 18.66 -1.31 5.64
CA PHE A 92 20.10 -1.08 5.71
C PHE A 92 20.78 -1.32 4.37
N ALA A 93 21.93 -0.68 4.17
CA ALA A 93 22.74 -0.85 2.97
C ALA A 93 23.46 -2.21 2.99
N GLU A 94 23.40 -2.95 1.88
CA GLU A 94 24.03 -4.26 1.75
C GLU A 94 25.56 -4.20 1.86
N ALA A 95 26.16 -3.11 1.40
CA ALA A 95 27.61 -2.96 1.31
C ALA A 95 28.31 -2.91 2.68
N ASN A 96 27.64 -2.36 3.70
CA ASN A 96 28.25 -2.08 5.00
C ASN A 96 27.33 -2.29 6.21
N GLY A 97 26.05 -2.66 5.99
CA GLY A 97 25.06 -2.83 7.05
C GLY A 97 24.66 -1.54 7.77
N ALA A 98 25.03 -0.37 7.25
CA ALA A 98 24.65 0.90 7.84
C ALA A 98 23.16 1.19 7.58
N ASP A 99 22.54 1.89 8.52
CA ASP A 99 21.17 2.40 8.37
C ASP A 99 21.06 3.17 7.05
N ALA A 100 20.02 2.85 6.28
CA ALA A 100 19.77 3.48 5.00
C ALA A 100 18.56 4.43 5.08
N GLN A 101 18.43 5.27 4.05
CA GLN A 101 17.24 6.07 3.79
C GLN A 101 16.60 5.60 2.50
N MET A 102 15.27 5.73 2.42
CA MET A 102 14.55 5.38 1.20
C MET A 102 14.68 6.54 0.19
N GLY A 103 15.26 6.27 -0.97
CA GLY A 103 15.33 7.23 -2.07
C GLY A 103 14.05 7.26 -2.90
N ALA A 104 13.87 8.31 -3.72
CA ALA A 104 12.72 8.43 -4.61
C ALA A 104 12.65 7.28 -5.64
N ALA A 105 13.80 6.83 -6.16
CA ALA A 105 13.87 5.70 -7.08
C ALA A 105 13.51 4.37 -6.39
N ASP A 106 13.87 4.20 -5.12
CA ASP A 106 13.56 3.01 -4.35
C ASP A 106 12.05 2.94 -4.07
N ARG A 107 11.45 4.06 -3.65
CA ARG A 107 9.99 4.20 -3.50
C ARG A 107 9.25 3.88 -4.79
N ALA A 108 9.65 4.50 -5.91
CA ALA A 108 8.99 4.26 -7.20
C ALA A 108 9.02 2.78 -7.60
N LEU A 109 10.17 2.11 -7.38
CA LEU A 109 10.31 0.68 -7.64
C LEU A 109 9.45 -0.18 -6.70
N LEU A 110 9.35 0.19 -5.42
CA LEU A 110 8.49 -0.47 -4.44
C LEU A 110 7.00 -0.23 -4.70
N THR A 111 6.59 0.96 -5.14
CA THR A 111 5.21 1.26 -5.55
C THR A 111 4.83 0.40 -6.77
N ALA A 112 5.73 0.27 -7.75
CA ALA A 112 5.52 -0.61 -8.89
C ALA A 112 5.42 -2.09 -8.46
N LEU A 113 6.28 -2.55 -7.54
CA LEU A 113 6.18 -3.89 -6.96
C LEU A 113 4.86 -4.08 -6.20
N TYR A 114 4.45 -3.11 -5.39
CA TYR A 114 3.21 -3.17 -4.63
C TYR A 114 2.01 -3.36 -5.56
N ARG A 115 1.93 -2.58 -6.65
CA ARG A 115 0.88 -2.69 -7.66
C ARG A 115 0.77 -4.11 -8.22
N GLU A 116 1.90 -4.68 -8.62
CA GLU A 116 1.94 -6.04 -9.16
C GLU A 116 1.59 -7.10 -8.11
N LEU A 117 2.06 -6.94 -6.86
CA LEU A 117 1.68 -7.82 -5.75
C LEU A 117 0.18 -7.73 -5.45
N ASN A 118 -0.38 -6.52 -5.45
CA ASN A 118 -1.80 -6.28 -5.20
C ASN A 118 -2.68 -6.90 -6.30
N ALA A 119 -2.24 -6.83 -7.55
CA ALA A 119 -2.93 -7.45 -8.68
C ALA A 119 -2.82 -8.98 -8.71
N ALA A 120 -1.67 -9.53 -8.32
CA ALA A 120 -1.40 -10.97 -8.41
C ALA A 120 -1.90 -11.79 -7.21
N LEU A 121 -2.07 -11.17 -6.04
CA LEU A 121 -2.47 -11.84 -4.81
C LEU A 121 -3.97 -11.64 -4.53
N PRO A 122 -4.63 -12.61 -3.87
CA PRO A 122 -5.98 -12.39 -3.35
C PRO A 122 -6.04 -11.15 -2.43
N ALA A 123 -7.15 -10.43 -2.47
CA ALA A 123 -7.36 -9.29 -1.59
C ALA A 123 -7.60 -9.74 -0.14
N GLY A 124 -7.22 -8.87 0.80
CA GLY A 124 -7.52 -9.03 2.23
C GLY A 124 -7.17 -10.42 2.80
N ASP A 125 -8.10 -10.96 3.61
CA ASP A 125 -7.91 -12.21 4.35
C ASP A 125 -7.94 -13.48 3.47
N ALA A 126 -8.24 -13.34 2.18
CA ALA A 126 -8.17 -14.45 1.24
C ALA A 126 -6.71 -14.80 0.85
N ALA A 127 -5.76 -13.89 1.07
CA ALA A 127 -4.34 -14.17 0.89
C ALA A 127 -3.78 -14.99 2.06
N ALA A 128 -2.81 -15.87 1.76
CA ALA A 128 -2.02 -16.49 2.82
C ALA A 128 -1.30 -15.40 3.63
N PRO A 129 -1.18 -15.52 4.98
CA PRO A 129 -0.58 -14.49 5.83
C PRO A 129 0.80 -14.03 5.36
N GLU A 130 1.64 -14.93 4.85
CA GLU A 130 2.96 -14.61 4.32
C GLU A 130 2.87 -13.64 3.13
N ALA A 131 1.92 -13.88 2.22
CA ALA A 131 1.70 -13.02 1.07
C ALA A 131 1.08 -11.68 1.47
N MET A 132 0.09 -11.71 2.37
CA MET A 132 -0.58 -10.52 2.89
C MET A 132 0.41 -9.58 3.58
N TYR A 133 1.20 -10.08 4.53
CA TYR A 133 2.18 -9.26 5.25
C TYR A 133 3.32 -8.77 4.36
N LEU A 134 3.72 -9.55 3.35
CA LEU A 134 4.67 -9.07 2.35
C LEU A 134 4.10 -7.86 1.60
N ARG A 135 2.86 -7.95 1.10
CA ARG A 135 2.20 -6.86 0.38
C ARG A 135 2.09 -5.60 1.24
N ARG A 136 1.63 -5.75 2.49
CA ARG A 136 1.51 -4.65 3.48
C ARG A 136 2.86 -4.01 3.82
N ALA A 137 3.91 -4.81 4.04
CA ALA A 137 5.23 -4.23 4.32
C ALA A 137 5.81 -3.49 3.12
N VAL A 138 5.66 -4.04 1.90
CA VAL A 138 6.06 -3.34 0.66
C VAL A 138 5.29 -2.04 0.48
N SER A 139 3.99 -2.03 0.79
CA SER A 139 3.16 -0.83 0.82
C SER A 139 3.74 0.24 1.74
N VAL A 140 4.02 -0.09 3.01
CA VAL A 140 4.63 0.83 3.98
C VAL A 140 5.98 1.35 3.47
N TRP A 141 6.88 0.46 3.04
CA TRP A 141 8.20 0.87 2.56
C TRP A 141 8.15 1.76 1.32
N SER A 142 7.20 1.54 0.41
CA SER A 142 7.05 2.38 -0.78
C SER A 142 6.64 3.82 -0.46
N GLN A 143 6.06 4.05 0.71
CA GLN A 143 5.61 5.36 1.19
C GLN A 143 6.57 5.99 2.21
N TYR A 144 7.66 5.29 2.57
CA TYR A 144 8.56 5.75 3.62
C TYR A 144 9.24 7.08 3.22
N PRO A 145 8.99 8.17 3.97
CA PRO A 145 9.60 9.45 3.68
C PRO A 145 11.09 9.42 4.02
N ASP A 146 11.90 10.17 3.29
CA ASP A 146 13.36 10.26 3.48
C ASP A 146 13.78 10.97 4.77
N THR A 147 12.80 11.57 5.46
CA THR A 147 12.98 12.21 6.77
C THR A 147 12.66 11.30 7.96
N VAL A 148 12.18 10.07 7.72
CA VAL A 148 11.90 9.09 8.79
C VAL A 148 12.87 7.93 8.67
N ALA A 149 13.51 7.56 9.77
CA ALA A 149 14.45 6.44 9.79
C ALA A 149 13.76 5.12 9.45
N LEU A 150 14.34 4.32 8.56
CA LEU A 150 13.80 3.03 8.10
C LEU A 150 13.74 1.93 9.17
N ARG A 151 14.22 2.21 10.39
CA ARG A 151 14.23 1.29 11.53
C ARG A 151 13.13 1.66 12.52
N ARG A 152 12.16 0.77 12.70
CA ARG A 152 11.00 1.00 13.57
C ARG A 152 10.50 -0.29 14.21
N ALA A 153 10.21 -0.22 15.51
CA ALA A 153 9.28 -1.13 16.16
C ALA A 153 7.87 -0.52 16.07
N VAL A 154 6.92 -1.27 15.57
CA VAL A 154 5.53 -0.86 15.41
C VAL A 154 4.69 -1.72 16.36
N MET A 155 3.99 -1.04 17.26
CA MET A 155 3.04 -1.65 18.18
C MET A 155 1.66 -1.45 17.58
N GLY A 156 0.99 -2.53 17.18
CA GLY A 156 -0.41 -2.49 16.76
C GLY A 156 -1.29 -2.11 17.93
N GLU A 157 -1.92 -0.94 17.86
CA GLU A 157 -2.71 -0.39 18.97
C GLU A 157 -4.12 -1.02 19.06
N LYS A 158 -4.20 -2.33 19.34
CA LYS A 158 -5.49 -3.02 19.60
C LYS A 158 -6.32 -2.35 20.72
N GLY A 159 -5.69 -1.60 21.63
CA GLY A 159 -6.29 -0.99 22.82
C GLY A 159 -6.88 0.42 22.65
N ARG A 160 -6.49 1.20 21.63
CA ARG A 160 -7.18 2.45 21.26
C ARG A 160 -8.21 2.26 20.15
N GLY A 161 -8.22 1.07 19.55
CA GLY A 161 -9.11 0.69 18.47
C GLY A 161 -8.65 1.40 17.21
N TYR A 162 -8.18 0.64 16.22
CA TYR A 162 -8.18 1.13 14.85
C TYR A 162 -9.55 1.76 14.63
N THR A 163 -9.62 3.07 14.35
CA THR A 163 -10.93 3.69 14.12
C THR A 163 -11.34 3.27 12.73
N MET A 164 -11.89 2.06 12.64
CA MET A 164 -12.23 1.40 11.39
C MET A 164 -13.38 2.14 10.74
N LEU A 165 -13.22 2.45 9.45
CA LEU A 165 -14.21 3.12 8.63
C LEU A 165 -14.89 2.14 7.66
N CYS A 166 -14.89 0.85 8.00
CA CYS A 166 -15.48 -0.20 7.16
C CYS A 166 -16.97 0.03 6.84
N SER A 167 -17.75 0.58 7.77
CA SER A 167 -19.15 0.94 7.51
C SER A 167 -19.26 2.06 6.47
N TYR A 168 -18.40 3.08 6.54
CA TYR A 168 -18.33 4.17 5.57
C TYR A 168 -17.94 3.65 4.18
N ALA A 169 -16.94 2.78 4.10
CA ALA A 169 -16.49 2.18 2.84
C ALA A 169 -17.55 1.25 2.23
N ARG A 170 -18.17 0.39 3.04
CA ARG A 170 -19.22 -0.55 2.59
C ARG A 170 -20.50 0.16 2.14
N CYS A 171 -20.84 1.31 2.71
CA CYS A 171 -22.07 2.02 2.36
C CYS A 171 -21.97 2.92 1.12
N ASN A 172 -20.76 3.09 0.58
CA ASN A 172 -20.47 4.00 -0.53
C ASN A 172 -19.73 3.34 -1.71
N GLY A 173 -19.18 2.14 -1.55
CA GLY A 173 -18.38 1.47 -2.58
C GLY A 173 -19.20 0.85 -3.72
N ARG A 174 -18.61 0.83 -4.93
CA ARG A 174 -19.10 0.19 -6.15
C ARG A 174 -19.38 -1.30 -5.96
N ASN A 175 -18.65 -1.97 -5.07
CA ASN A 175 -18.71 -3.41 -4.83
C ASN A 175 -19.66 -3.82 -3.71
N THR A 176 -20.18 -2.87 -2.92
CA THR A 176 -20.96 -3.14 -1.70
C THR A 176 -22.36 -2.54 -1.72
N GLY A 177 -22.67 -1.67 -2.69
CA GLY A 177 -23.98 -1.04 -2.85
C GLY A 177 -24.20 0.17 -1.94
N SER A 178 -25.39 0.77 -2.02
CA SER A 178 -25.84 1.83 -1.09
C SER A 178 -26.51 1.19 0.12
N CYS A 179 -26.15 1.60 1.34
CA CYS A 179 -26.81 1.19 2.58
C CYS A 179 -28.24 1.77 2.77
N GLY A 180 -29.00 1.93 1.68
CA GLY A 180 -30.44 2.20 1.72
C GLY A 180 -30.85 3.65 2.00
N GLY A 181 -30.07 4.65 1.58
CA GLY A 181 -30.44 6.06 1.81
C GLY A 181 -29.95 7.04 0.75
N VAL A 182 -30.69 8.13 0.58
CA VAL A 182 -30.46 9.29 -0.31
C VAL A 182 -29.14 10.05 0.02
N TYR A 183 -28.32 9.54 0.94
CA TYR A 183 -27.17 10.23 1.54
C TYR A 183 -25.88 9.40 1.44
N ASN A 184 -24.81 10.02 0.97
CA ASN A 184 -23.44 9.48 1.04
C ASN A 184 -22.88 9.70 2.45
N TRP A 185 -22.15 8.71 2.98
CA TRP A 185 -21.44 8.88 4.25
C TRP A 185 -20.04 9.45 3.97
N TYR A 186 -19.61 10.44 4.76
CA TYR A 186 -18.30 11.08 4.61
C TYR A 186 -17.48 10.88 5.88
N ALA A 187 -16.26 10.40 5.72
CA ALA A 187 -15.26 10.45 6.78
C ALA A 187 -14.68 11.85 6.86
N HIS A 188 -14.53 12.35 8.08
CA HIS A 188 -13.76 13.57 8.32
C HIS A 188 -12.28 13.20 8.29
N ALA A 189 -11.49 14.02 7.61
CA ALA A 189 -10.06 13.86 7.54
C ALA A 189 -9.38 15.18 7.90
N ALA A 190 -8.37 15.15 8.75
CA ALA A 190 -7.59 16.32 9.12
C ALA A 190 -6.10 16.00 9.14
N HIS A 191 -5.28 17.02 8.91
CA HIS A 191 -3.84 17.00 9.14
C HIS A 191 -3.42 18.33 9.78
N ASP A 192 -2.19 18.43 10.25
CA ASP A 192 -1.55 19.70 10.58
C ASP A 192 -0.38 19.99 9.65
N CYS A 193 -0.04 21.27 9.50
CA CYS A 193 1.04 21.72 8.64
C CYS A 193 1.47 23.15 9.01
N ASP A 194 2.34 23.76 8.20
CA ASP A 194 2.77 25.16 8.35
C ASP A 194 1.63 26.18 8.21
N ARG A 195 0.49 25.80 7.62
CA ARG A 195 -0.67 26.68 7.47
C ARG A 195 -1.66 26.61 8.63
N GLY A 196 -1.55 25.63 9.53
CA GLY A 196 -2.41 25.49 10.70
C GLY A 196 -2.42 24.10 11.31
N GLY A 197 -3.07 23.97 12.47
CA GLY A 197 -3.32 22.68 13.11
C GLY A 197 -4.54 21.95 12.54
N PHE A 198 -4.87 20.79 13.10
CA PHE A 198 -6.04 19.97 12.74
C PHE A 198 -7.37 20.74 12.73
N ASP A 199 -7.50 21.79 13.55
CA ASP A 199 -8.71 22.63 13.63
C ASP A 199 -8.83 23.65 12.51
N TRP A 200 -7.75 23.90 11.75
CA TRP A 200 -7.78 24.83 10.63
C TRP A 200 -8.56 24.21 9.46
N PRO A 201 -9.65 24.84 8.99
CA PRO A 201 -10.50 24.23 7.96
C PRO A 201 -9.81 23.92 6.63
N GLY A 202 -8.69 24.59 6.33
CA GLY A 202 -7.88 24.32 5.14
C GLY A 202 -7.16 22.97 5.19
N ASN A 203 -6.94 22.42 6.39
CA ASN A 203 -6.36 21.08 6.55
C ASN A 203 -7.41 19.98 6.70
N GLN A 204 -8.69 20.33 6.61
CA GLN A 204 -9.79 19.40 6.79
C GLN A 204 -10.40 19.02 5.44
N GLN A 205 -10.79 17.76 5.28
CA GLN A 205 -11.53 17.27 4.12
C GLN A 205 -12.72 16.41 4.56
N LEU A 206 -13.69 16.26 3.67
CA LEU A 206 -14.80 15.32 3.82
C LEU A 206 -14.67 14.27 2.72
N ALA A 207 -14.15 13.10 3.06
CA ALA A 207 -13.85 12.04 2.12
C ALA A 207 -14.99 11.02 2.04
N GLN A 208 -15.49 10.79 0.83
CA GLN A 208 -16.38 9.67 0.58
C GLN A 208 -15.53 8.42 0.33
N LEU A 209 -15.51 7.51 1.31
CA LEU A 209 -14.67 6.31 1.28
C LEU A 209 -15.30 5.17 0.48
N GLY A 210 -14.48 4.18 0.11
CA GLY A 210 -14.92 2.99 -0.62
C GLY A 210 -14.36 2.91 -2.04
N ASP A 211 -14.74 1.87 -2.77
CA ASP A 211 -14.38 1.73 -4.18
C ASP A 211 -15.24 2.66 -5.05
N HIS A 212 -14.70 3.81 -5.44
CA HIS A 212 -15.27 4.75 -6.38
C HIS A 212 -14.55 4.70 -7.74
N TYR A 213 -14.55 5.83 -8.43
CA TYR A 213 -13.90 6.07 -9.71
C TYR A 213 -12.67 6.95 -9.47
N SER A 214 -11.65 6.85 -10.34
CA SER A 214 -10.47 7.72 -10.31
C SER A 214 -10.37 8.51 -11.61
N CYS A 215 -9.55 9.56 -11.61
CA CYS A 215 -9.28 10.35 -12.81
C CYS A 215 -7.78 10.48 -13.06
N ASN A 216 -7.26 9.71 -14.02
CA ASN A 216 -5.83 9.72 -14.38
C ASN A 216 -4.87 9.47 -13.19
N GLY A 217 -5.31 8.72 -12.17
CA GLY A 217 -4.54 8.48 -10.93
C GLY A 217 -4.78 9.52 -9.83
N ASP A 218 -5.50 10.60 -10.14
CA ASP A 218 -6.01 11.56 -9.19
C ASP A 218 -7.44 11.22 -8.74
N GLU A 219 -7.94 12.04 -7.83
CA GLU A 219 -9.26 11.94 -7.23
C GLU A 219 -10.15 13.11 -7.67
N PHE A 220 -11.40 13.11 -7.23
CA PHE A 220 -12.31 14.21 -7.48
C PHE A 220 -12.51 15.05 -6.23
N PHE A 221 -12.56 16.37 -6.39
CA PHE A 221 -12.99 17.30 -5.35
C PHE A 221 -14.13 18.20 -5.86
N LEU A 222 -15.02 18.59 -4.95
CA LEU A 222 -16.18 19.43 -5.28
C LEU A 222 -15.81 20.91 -5.17
N ALA A 223 -15.86 21.62 -6.30
CA ALA A 223 -15.57 23.04 -6.42
C ALA A 223 -16.72 23.78 -7.10
N GLY A 224 -17.31 24.77 -6.43
CA GLY A 224 -18.40 25.58 -7.02
C GLY A 224 -19.60 24.74 -7.50
N GLY A 225 -19.85 23.58 -6.87
CA GLY A 225 -20.91 22.63 -7.26
C GLY A 225 -20.52 21.66 -8.37
N THR A 226 -19.31 21.71 -8.89
CA THR A 226 -18.79 20.81 -9.95
C THR A 226 -17.69 19.91 -9.40
N TRP A 227 -17.72 18.63 -9.75
CA TRP A 227 -16.63 17.71 -9.46
C TRP A 227 -15.48 17.94 -10.44
N LEU A 228 -14.31 18.28 -9.91
CA LEU A 228 -13.09 18.49 -10.68
C LEU A 228 -12.10 17.37 -10.38
N CYS A 229 -11.35 16.97 -11.41
CA CYS A 229 -10.25 16.03 -11.26
C CYS A 229 -9.01 16.73 -10.69
N GLY A 230 -8.38 16.13 -9.68
CA GLY A 230 -7.13 16.58 -9.09
C GLY A 230 -7.14 16.50 -7.56
N SER A 231 -6.10 17.03 -6.94
CA SER A 231 -6.00 17.21 -5.50
C SER A 231 -6.18 18.68 -5.14
N PRO A 232 -7.08 19.03 -4.20
CA PRO A 232 -7.14 20.40 -3.67
C PRO A 232 -5.84 20.76 -2.94
N ASP A 233 -5.51 22.05 -2.85
CA ASP A 233 -4.36 22.55 -2.07
C ASP A 233 -4.87 23.42 -0.92
N HIS A 234 -4.86 22.86 0.29
CA HIS A 234 -5.32 23.49 1.51
C HIS A 234 -6.69 24.18 1.37
N TRP A 235 -7.61 23.55 0.66
CA TRP A 235 -8.95 24.09 0.47
C TRP A 235 -9.73 23.94 1.78
N HIS A 236 -10.49 24.96 2.14
CA HIS A 236 -11.48 24.89 3.23
C HIS A 236 -12.51 23.75 3.02
N ARG A 237 -12.32 22.61 3.71
CA ARG A 237 -13.28 21.49 3.81
C ARG A 237 -13.85 21.00 2.47
N PRO A 238 -13.02 20.71 1.45
CA PRO A 238 -13.51 20.16 0.20
C PRO A 238 -14.19 18.81 0.46
N LYS A 239 -15.26 18.55 -0.29
CA LYS A 239 -15.77 17.18 -0.43
C LYS A 239 -14.92 16.49 -1.48
N VAL A 240 -14.41 15.32 -1.15
CA VAL A 240 -13.54 14.53 -2.03
C VAL A 240 -14.09 13.12 -2.21
N VAL A 241 -13.88 12.54 -3.38
CA VAL A 241 -14.32 11.18 -3.72
C VAL A 241 -13.36 10.54 -4.70
N GLY A 242 -13.16 9.23 -4.53
CA GLY A 242 -12.39 8.38 -5.42
C GLY A 242 -11.81 7.18 -4.67
N ASN A 243 -10.86 6.48 -5.28
CA ASN A 243 -10.33 5.21 -4.77
C ASN A 243 -9.10 5.36 -3.86
N CYS A 244 -8.65 6.59 -3.64
CA CYS A 244 -7.40 6.86 -2.94
C CYS A 244 -7.58 7.36 -1.51
N PHE A 245 -8.81 7.38 -0.96
CA PHE A 245 -9.06 7.95 0.36
C PHE A 245 -9.39 6.89 1.42
N GLY A 246 -8.74 7.05 2.56
CA GLY A 246 -8.97 6.32 3.79
C GLY A 246 -8.67 4.84 3.70
N ARG A 247 -8.03 4.41 2.61
CA ARG A 247 -7.67 3.03 2.34
C ARG A 247 -6.20 2.85 2.69
N CYS A 248 -5.89 1.89 3.55
CA CYS A 248 -4.49 1.56 3.80
C CYS A 248 -3.89 0.92 2.54
N GLY A 249 -2.72 1.39 2.13
CA GLY A 249 -2.12 1.03 0.85
C GLY A 249 -1.30 2.16 0.23
N SER A 250 -0.39 1.84 -0.68
CA SER A 250 0.42 2.82 -1.40
C SER A 250 -0.11 3.23 -2.76
N ASP A 251 -1.26 2.69 -3.15
CA ASP A 251 -1.91 2.99 -4.41
C ASP A 251 -3.42 3.11 -4.26
N CYS A 252 -4.03 3.81 -5.20
CA CYS A 252 -5.48 3.96 -5.26
C CYS A 252 -6.12 2.63 -5.63
N GLY A 253 -6.89 2.04 -4.71
CA GLY A 253 -7.34 0.65 -4.82
C GLY A 253 -6.36 -0.38 -4.22
N GLY A 254 -5.54 0.04 -3.25
CA GLY A 254 -4.71 -0.82 -2.40
C GLY A 254 -5.49 -1.85 -1.56
N ASP A 255 -4.99 -2.18 -0.37
CA ASP A 255 -5.59 -3.21 0.48
C ASP A 255 -6.99 -2.80 1.00
N THR A 256 -7.75 -3.74 1.55
CA THR A 256 -9.17 -3.51 1.91
C THR A 256 -9.38 -2.94 3.32
N GLN A 257 -8.33 -2.44 3.97
CA GLN A 257 -8.42 -1.78 5.26
C GLN A 257 -8.85 -0.33 5.08
N TYR A 258 -9.79 0.13 5.91
CA TYR A 258 -10.17 1.53 5.95
C TYR A 258 -10.12 2.07 7.36
N THR A 259 -9.32 3.10 7.59
CA THR A 259 -9.03 3.63 8.92
C THR A 259 -8.94 5.15 8.94
N VAL A 260 -9.12 5.75 10.12
CA VAL A 260 -8.96 7.20 10.29
C VAL A 260 -7.54 7.65 9.99
N ASP A 261 -6.50 6.93 10.43
CA ASP A 261 -5.12 7.39 10.23
C ASP A 261 -4.70 7.31 8.76
N ALA A 262 -5.14 6.30 8.01
CA ALA A 262 -5.00 6.29 6.56
C ALA A 262 -5.74 7.48 5.92
N THR A 263 -6.93 7.82 6.41
CA THR A 263 -7.70 8.96 5.89
C THR A 263 -6.99 10.30 6.17
N HIS A 264 -6.37 10.45 7.34
CA HIS A 264 -5.57 11.62 7.70
C HIS A 264 -4.30 11.74 6.88
N HIS A 265 -3.59 10.62 6.68
CA HIS A 265 -2.42 10.59 5.82
C HIS A 265 -2.77 10.96 4.37
N ASP A 266 -3.84 10.38 3.82
CA ASP A 266 -4.31 10.74 2.48
C ASP A 266 -4.71 12.21 2.39
N SER A 267 -5.36 12.77 3.41
CA SER A 267 -5.69 14.19 3.47
C SER A 267 -4.43 15.05 3.47
N CYS A 268 -3.39 14.71 4.22
CA CYS A 268 -2.13 15.46 4.19
C CYS A 268 -1.53 15.46 2.78
N VAL A 269 -1.41 14.27 2.16
CA VAL A 269 -0.81 14.11 0.83
C VAL A 269 -1.66 14.73 -0.28
N ARG A 270 -2.99 14.73 -0.16
CA ARG A 270 -3.91 15.13 -1.23
C ARG A 270 -4.57 16.48 -1.00
N ASN A 271 -4.26 17.16 0.10
CA ASN A 271 -4.77 18.48 0.45
C ASN A 271 -3.68 19.53 0.66
N GLY A 272 -2.55 19.43 -0.04
CA GLY A 272 -1.55 20.49 -0.06
C GLY A 272 -0.09 20.07 0.16
N HIS A 273 0.16 18.77 0.35
CA HIS A 273 1.52 18.26 0.46
C HIS A 273 1.82 17.15 -0.56
N ILE A 274 2.97 16.51 -0.38
CA ILE A 274 3.41 15.37 -1.17
C ILE A 274 3.71 14.22 -0.20
N LEU A 275 3.67 12.99 -0.73
CA LEU A 275 3.90 11.76 0.03
C LEU A 275 5.17 11.81 0.90
N VAL A 276 6.22 12.44 0.38
CA VAL A 276 7.50 12.57 1.05
C VAL A 276 7.65 14.01 1.50
N SER A 277 6.94 14.37 2.57
CA SER A 277 7.05 15.69 3.18
C SER A 277 7.14 15.56 4.69
N GLY A 278 7.95 16.43 5.29
CA GLY A 278 8.07 16.52 6.74
C GLY A 278 6.72 16.75 7.44
N TRP A 279 5.77 17.37 6.73
CA TRP A 279 4.42 17.67 7.20
C TRP A 279 3.55 16.43 7.35
N CYS A 280 3.70 15.43 6.48
CA CYS A 280 2.88 14.21 6.54
C CYS A 280 3.52 13.08 7.35
N ASN A 281 4.68 13.30 7.96
CA ASN A 281 5.44 12.25 8.63
C ASN A 281 4.69 11.66 9.83
N ASP A 282 4.02 12.49 10.64
CA ASP A 282 3.28 12.04 11.81
C ASP A 282 2.04 11.25 11.39
N GLN A 283 1.29 11.69 10.37
CA GLN A 283 0.16 10.92 9.88
C GLN A 283 0.61 9.65 9.15
N PHE A 284 1.74 9.67 8.43
CA PHE A 284 2.35 8.46 7.87
C PHE A 284 2.67 7.48 8.99
N VAL A 285 3.38 7.94 10.02
CA VAL A 285 3.80 7.13 11.16
C VAL A 285 2.60 6.55 11.93
N ALA A 286 1.52 7.32 12.05
CA ALA A 286 0.26 6.87 12.63
C ALA A 286 -0.40 5.78 11.76
N ALA A 287 -0.40 5.93 10.43
CA ALA A 287 -1.02 4.96 9.53
C ALA A 287 -0.23 3.64 9.36
N VAL A 288 1.02 3.55 9.82
CA VAL A 288 1.85 2.34 9.65
C VAL A 288 1.25 1.14 10.37
N ASP A 289 0.78 1.27 11.61
CA ASP A 289 0.25 0.12 12.34
C ASP A 289 -1.12 -0.31 11.81
N ASP A 290 -1.93 0.63 11.32
CA ASP A 290 -3.15 0.37 10.56
C ASP A 290 -2.88 -0.49 9.32
N GLU A 291 -1.94 -0.11 8.46
CA GLU A 291 -1.58 -0.90 7.27
C GLU A 291 -1.11 -2.31 7.65
N LEU A 292 -0.34 -2.43 8.73
CA LEU A 292 0.22 -3.72 9.13
C LEU A 292 -0.80 -4.62 9.84
N PHE A 293 -1.71 -4.07 10.66
CA PHE A 293 -2.51 -4.84 11.61
C PHE A 293 -4.02 -4.62 11.55
N ALA A 294 -4.51 -3.55 10.91
CA ALA A 294 -5.95 -3.34 10.82
C ALA A 294 -6.62 -4.51 10.09
N PRO A 295 -7.83 -4.91 10.53
CA PRO A 295 -8.61 -5.93 9.84
C PRO A 295 -9.09 -5.41 8.49
N ASN A 296 -9.27 -6.33 7.54
CA ASN A 296 -9.86 -6.02 6.24
C ASN A 296 -11.36 -5.71 6.38
N CYS A 297 -11.84 -4.77 5.57
CA CYS A 297 -13.24 -4.39 5.58
C CYS A 297 -14.14 -5.31 4.78
N TYR A 298 -13.65 -6.13 3.85
CA TYR A 298 -14.42 -7.18 3.16
C TYR A 298 -13.49 -8.10 2.37
#